data_AF-A0ABD1U4B0-F1
#
_entry.id   AF-A0ABD1U4B0-F1
#
_cell.length_a   1.000
_cell.length_b   1.000
_cell.length_c   1.000
_cell.angle_alpha   90.00
_cell.angle_beta   90.00
_cell.angle_gamma   90.00
#
_symmetry.space_group_name_H-M   'P 1'
#
loop_
_entity.id
_entity.type
_entity.pdbx_description
1 polymer ?
#
loop_
_entity_poly.entity_id
_entity_poly.type
_entity_poly.pdbx_seq_one_letter_code
_entity_poly.pdbx_strand_id
1 'polypeptide(L)'
;MMMHGTKYYVTRGQNDAVFNDEAYEADRLRLDAEARKSMAEKSSKEVQIEDDPNSNPNAWKWVIRKRVWDLMEAHNIAQFPRPVHHRIPNFIGAPLAAKKLSELEVFNKAKCV
;
A
#
# COMPACT_ATOMS: atom_id res chain seq x y z
N MET A 1 -22.05 -13.52 -40.63
CA MET A 1 -20.74 -12.97 -40.23
C MET A 1 -20.18 -13.89 -39.15
N MET A 2 -19.19 -14.71 -39.51
CA MET A 2 -18.63 -15.77 -38.67
C MET A 2 -17.79 -15.17 -37.54
N MET A 3 -18.15 -15.42 -36.28
CA MET A 3 -17.22 -15.20 -35.17
C MET A 3 -16.66 -16.55 -34.73
N HIS A 4 -15.39 -16.78 -35.10
CA HIS A 4 -14.63 -17.96 -34.71
C HIS A 4 -14.25 -17.84 -33.23
N GLY A 5 -14.99 -18.55 -32.37
CA GLY A 5 -14.60 -18.73 -30.97
C GLY A 5 -13.45 -19.73 -30.89
N THR A 6 -12.26 -19.28 -30.51
CA THR A 6 -11.11 -20.13 -30.23
C THR A 6 -11.44 -21.05 -29.05
N LYS A 7 -11.61 -22.35 -29.34
CA LYS A 7 -11.76 -23.38 -28.31
C LYS A 7 -10.40 -23.65 -27.68
N TYR A 8 -10.15 -23.11 -26.50
CA TYR A 8 -9.01 -23.52 -25.68
C TYR A 8 -9.34 -24.86 -25.02
N TYR A 9 -8.65 -25.92 -25.41
CA TYR A 9 -8.70 -27.20 -24.71
C TYR A 9 -7.62 -27.23 -23.63
N VAL A 10 -8.03 -27.36 -22.37
CA VAL A 10 -7.15 -27.74 -21.26
C VAL A 10 -7.49 -29.18 -20.89
N THR A 11 -6.63 -30.12 -21.24
CA THR A 11 -6.69 -31.50 -20.73
C THR A 11 -6.21 -31.49 -19.28
N ARG A 12 -7.12 -31.66 -18.33
CA ARG A 12 -6.78 -31.94 -16.93
C ARG A 12 -7.24 -33.34 -16.56
N GLY A 13 -6.27 -34.15 -16.13
CA GLY A 13 -6.50 -35.50 -15.62
C GLY A 13 -7.48 -35.52 -14.44
N GLN A 14 -8.34 -36.53 -14.50
CA GLN A 14 -9.16 -37.16 -13.47
C GLN A 14 -9.17 -36.46 -12.10
N ASN A 15 -10.25 -35.72 -11.86
CA ASN A 15 -10.98 -35.62 -10.59
C ASN A 15 -12.39 -35.14 -10.94
N ASP A 16 -13.34 -36.07 -11.06
CA ASP A 16 -14.71 -35.85 -11.55
C ASP A 16 -15.62 -35.15 -10.53
N ALA A 17 -15.24 -33.95 -10.11
CA ALA A 17 -16.21 -32.98 -9.58
C ALA A 17 -16.65 -32.10 -10.75
N VAL A 18 -17.89 -32.28 -11.22
CA VAL A 18 -18.49 -31.42 -12.24
C VAL A 18 -18.46 -29.98 -11.71
N PHE A 19 -17.57 -29.16 -12.28
CA PHE A 19 -17.44 -27.76 -11.90
C PHE A 19 -18.71 -27.02 -12.31
N ASN A 20 -19.54 -26.66 -11.33
CA ASN A 20 -20.74 -25.89 -11.55
C ASN A 20 -20.38 -24.40 -11.61
N ASP A 21 -20.27 -23.89 -12.82
CA ASP A 21 -19.90 -22.51 -13.12
C ASP A 21 -20.89 -21.50 -12.50
N GLU A 22 -22.20 -21.82 -12.52
CA GLU A 22 -23.23 -20.94 -11.95
C GLU A 22 -23.13 -20.83 -10.42
N ALA A 23 -22.87 -21.96 -9.75
CA ALA A 23 -22.68 -21.97 -8.30
C ALA A 23 -21.41 -21.23 -7.89
N TYR A 24 -20.33 -21.40 -8.65
CA TYR A 24 -19.07 -20.69 -8.42
C TYR A 24 -19.22 -19.18 -8.60
N GLU A 25 -19.88 -18.74 -9.66
CA GLU A 25 -20.13 -17.31 -9.91
C GLU A 25 -21.06 -16.71 -8.85
N ALA A 26 -22.07 -17.45 -8.38
CA ALA A 26 -22.94 -17.01 -7.30
C ALA A 26 -22.17 -16.82 -5.98
N ASP A 27 -21.30 -17.76 -5.62
CA ASP A 27 -20.45 -17.63 -4.42
C ASP A 27 -19.44 -16.50 -4.56
N ARG A 28 -18.83 -16.32 -5.74
CA ARG A 28 -17.92 -15.19 -6.01
C ARG A 28 -18.62 -13.85 -5.82
N LEU A 29 -19.81 -13.69 -6.41
CA LEU A 29 -20.60 -12.46 -6.29
C LEU A 29 -21.01 -12.18 -4.84
N ARG A 30 -21.33 -13.22 -4.06
CA ARG A 30 -21.64 -13.10 -2.63
C ARG A 30 -20.42 -12.64 -1.84
N LEU A 31 -19.28 -13.29 -2.02
CA LEU A 31 -18.03 -12.94 -1.35
C LEU A 31 -17.58 -11.51 -1.71
N ASP A 32 -17.72 -11.11 -2.98
CA ASP A 32 -17.42 -9.75 -3.43
C ASP A 32 -18.37 -8.71 -2.82
N ALA A 33 -19.65 -9.05 -2.62
CA ALA A 33 -20.61 -8.18 -1.94
C ALA A 33 -20.31 -8.06 -0.45
N GLU A 34 -19.97 -9.16 0.22
CA GLU A 34 -19.54 -9.20 1.63
C GLU A 34 -18.25 -8.39 1.84
N ALA A 35 -17.25 -8.57 0.97
CA ALA A 35 -16.00 -7.82 1.00
C ALA A 35 -16.23 -6.32 0.80
N ARG A 36 -17.11 -5.93 -0.15
CA ARG A 36 -17.48 -4.52 -0.36
C ARG A 36 -18.17 -3.90 0.86
N LYS A 37 -19.10 -4.61 1.50
CA LYS A 37 -19.75 -4.16 2.75
C LYS A 37 -18.73 -3.99 3.87
N SER A 38 -17.87 -5.00 4.07
CA SER A 38 -16.81 -4.95 5.07
C SER A 38 -15.85 -3.77 4.85
N MET A 39 -15.44 -3.50 3.61
CA MET A 39 -14.60 -2.35 3.26
C MET A 39 -15.30 -1.02 3.49
N ALA A 40 -16.59 -0.91 3.14
CA ALA A 40 -17.36 0.32 3.37
C ALA A 40 -17.53 0.61 4.86
N GLU A 41 -17.80 -0.41 5.68
CA GLU A 41 -17.89 -0.28 7.14
C GLU A 41 -16.54 0.06 7.78
N LYS A 42 -15.46 -0.60 7.34
CA LYS A 42 -14.10 -0.34 7.81
C LYS A 42 -13.65 1.07 7.46
N SER A 43 -13.87 1.51 6.21
CA SER A 43 -13.60 2.88 5.76
C SER A 43 -14.40 3.91 6.57
N SER A 44 -15.70 3.67 6.78
CA SER A 44 -16.53 4.56 7.60
C SER A 44 -16.05 4.66 9.04
N LYS A 45 -15.61 3.54 9.64
CA LYS A 45 -15.02 3.52 10.98
C LYS A 45 -13.66 4.22 11.03
N GLU A 46 -12.82 4.03 10.02
CA GLU A 46 -11.49 4.67 9.92
C GLU A 46 -11.60 6.19 9.72
N VAL A 47 -12.61 6.65 8.95
CA VAL A 47 -12.91 8.07 8.76
C VAL A 47 -13.47 8.71 10.04
N GLN A 48 -14.15 7.92 10.90
CA GLN A 48 -14.69 8.36 12.19
C GLN A 48 -13.70 8.25 13.36
N ILE A 49 -12.48 7.74 13.15
CA ILE A 49 -11.41 7.91 14.14
C ILE A 49 -11.06 9.39 14.12
N GLU A 50 -11.67 10.14 15.02
CA GLU A 50 -11.27 11.51 15.32
C GLU A 50 -9.77 11.52 15.65
N ASP A 51 -9.09 12.62 15.31
CA ASP A 51 -7.69 12.88 15.66
C ASP A 51 -7.49 13.05 17.19
N ASP A 52 -8.14 12.23 18.02
CA ASP A 52 -7.85 12.08 19.44
C ASP A 52 -6.50 11.37 19.59
N PRO A 53 -5.46 12.05 20.12
CA PRO A 53 -4.15 11.47 20.36
C PRO A 53 -4.19 10.26 21.31
N ASN A 54 -5.26 10.11 22.09
CA ASN A 54 -5.45 9.04 23.06
C ASN A 54 -6.19 7.82 22.49
N SER A 55 -6.91 7.95 21.37
CA SER A 55 -7.66 6.86 20.73
C SER A 55 -6.85 6.10 19.68
N ASN A 56 -5.75 6.67 19.18
CA ASN A 56 -4.89 6.03 18.19
C ASN A 56 -3.48 5.79 18.77
N PRO A 57 -3.06 4.53 19.01
CA PRO A 57 -1.74 4.22 19.57
C PRO A 57 -0.56 4.70 18.69
N ASN A 58 -0.82 5.13 17.45
CA ASN A 58 0.17 5.70 16.54
C ASN A 58 0.08 7.23 16.39
N ALA A 59 -0.81 7.93 17.09
CA ALA A 59 -0.96 9.39 16.99
C ALA A 59 0.34 10.14 17.29
N TRP A 60 1.12 9.66 18.26
CA TRP A 60 2.44 10.23 18.58
C TRP A 60 3.43 10.20 17.40
N LYS A 61 3.36 9.17 16.53
CA LYS A 61 4.20 9.10 15.32
C LYS A 61 3.84 10.22 14.35
N TRP A 62 2.55 10.57 14.27
CA TRP A 62 2.09 11.67 13.43
C TRP A 62 2.58 13.01 13.97
N VAL A 63 2.52 13.23 15.28
CA VAL A 63 3.06 14.44 15.93
C VAL A 63 4.54 14.63 15.59
N ILE A 64 5.35 13.57 15.65
CA ILE A 64 6.76 13.63 15.27
C ILE A 64 6.94 13.93 13.78
N ARG A 65 6.23 13.23 12.89
CA ARG A 65 6.31 13.48 11.45
C ARG A 65 5.96 14.91 11.11
N LYS A 66 4.85 15.44 11.65
CA LYS A 66 4.44 16.82 11.45
C LYS A 66 5.52 17.79 11.91
N ARG A 67 6.09 17.60 13.10
CA ARG A 67 7.18 18.46 13.59
C ARG A 67 8.39 18.46 12.64
N VAL A 68 8.81 17.30 12.15
CA VAL A 68 9.93 17.19 11.20
C VAL A 68 9.58 17.86 9.87
N TRP A 69 8.39 17.61 9.32
CA TRP A 69 7.90 18.25 8.10
C TRP A 69 7.87 19.78 8.21
N ASP A 70 7.30 20.30 9.29
CA ASP A 70 7.22 21.74 9.56
C ASP A 70 8.63 22.37 9.60
N LEU A 71 9.59 21.70 10.27
CA LEU A 71 10.99 22.12 10.30
C LEU A 71 11.61 22.12 8.89
N MET A 72 11.38 21.08 8.10
CA MET A 72 11.95 20.99 6.75
C MET A 72 11.47 22.12 5.83
N GLU A 73 10.19 22.47 5.91
CA GLU A 73 9.60 23.58 5.15
C GLU A 73 10.07 24.94 5.68
N ALA A 74 10.06 25.14 6.99
CA ALA A 74 10.47 26.41 7.63
C ALA A 74 11.95 26.74 7.38
N HIS A 75 12.83 25.73 7.40
CA HIS A 75 14.25 25.89 7.11
C HIS A 75 14.59 25.76 5.62
N ASN A 76 13.58 25.60 4.75
CA ASN A 76 13.74 25.45 3.30
C ASN A 76 14.74 24.35 2.90
N ILE A 77 14.81 23.27 3.69
CA ILE A 77 15.70 22.12 3.44
C ILE A 77 14.98 21.00 2.70
N ALA A 78 13.66 21.07 2.55
CA ALA A 78 12.89 20.14 1.74
C ALA A 78 13.22 20.28 0.24
N GLN A 79 13.41 19.15 -0.45
CA GLN A 79 13.52 19.10 -1.90
C GLN A 79 12.25 18.53 -2.54
N PHE A 80 12.11 18.70 -3.85
CA PHE A 80 10.96 18.19 -4.60
C PHE A 80 10.73 16.70 -4.30
N PRO A 81 9.48 16.29 -4.03
CA PRO A 81 8.24 17.06 -4.15
C PRO A 81 7.85 17.88 -2.90
N ARG A 82 7.49 19.17 -3.08
CA ARG A 82 6.93 20.08 -2.02
C ARG A 82 5.44 20.41 -2.22
N PRO A 83 4.62 20.58 -1.16
CA PRO A 83 4.95 20.52 0.28
C PRO A 83 5.14 19.10 0.83
N VAL A 84 6.00 18.91 1.83
CA VAL A 84 6.37 17.57 2.33
C VAL A 84 5.29 16.84 3.13
N HIS A 85 4.30 17.56 3.66
CA HIS A 85 3.23 16.96 4.47
C HIS A 85 2.53 15.82 3.73
N HIS A 86 2.31 14.71 4.44
CA HIS A 86 1.69 13.49 3.90
C HIS A 86 2.49 12.82 2.77
N ARG A 87 3.79 13.12 2.62
CA ARG A 87 4.68 12.48 1.65
C ARG A 87 5.96 11.96 2.29
N ILE A 88 6.73 11.18 1.54
CA ILE A 88 8.10 10.82 1.90
C ILE A 88 8.98 12.00 1.45
N PRO A 89 9.53 12.80 2.38
CA PRO A 89 10.25 14.01 2.01
C PRO A 89 11.64 13.71 1.45
N ASN A 90 12.06 14.47 0.44
CA ASN A 90 13.46 14.60 0.07
C ASN A 90 14.06 15.83 0.76
N PHE A 91 15.39 15.91 0.88
CA PHE A 91 16.08 16.98 1.60
C PHE A 91 17.44 17.37 1.02
N ILE A 92 17.86 18.60 1.29
CA ILE A 92 19.19 19.10 0.95
C ILE A 92 20.23 18.26 1.69
N GLY A 93 21.13 17.62 0.94
CA GLY A 93 22.13 16.72 1.49
C GLY A 93 21.79 15.24 1.38
N ALA A 94 20.63 14.88 0.80
CA ALA A 94 20.29 13.48 0.52
C ALA A 94 21.39 12.72 -0.26
N PRO A 95 22.05 13.29 -1.31
CA PRO A 95 23.16 12.60 -1.99
C PRO A 95 24.37 12.34 -1.08
N LEU A 96 24.69 13.28 -0.18
CA LEU A 96 25.78 13.11 0.78
C LEU A 96 25.43 12.04 1.82
N ALA A 97 24.19 12.02 2.30
CA ALA A 97 23.71 10.97 3.21
C ALA A 97 23.75 9.59 2.55
N ALA A 98 23.36 9.48 1.28
CA ALA A 98 23.46 8.24 0.51
C ALA A 98 24.92 7.78 0.34
N LYS A 99 25.86 8.70 0.10
CA LYS A 99 27.29 8.39 0.07
C LYS A 99 27.78 7.81 1.40
N LYS A 100 27.45 8.47 2.52
CA LYS A 100 27.83 7.98 3.86
C LYS A 100 27.23 6.60 4.18
N LEU A 101 25.99 6.33 3.74
CA LEU A 101 25.38 5.02 3.87
C LEU A 101 26.21 3.95 3.14
N SER A 102 26.66 4.24 1.92
CA SER A 102 27.49 3.33 1.12
C SER A 102 28.88 3.06 1.71
N GLU A 103 29.37 3.95 2.58
CA GLU A 103 30.66 3.78 3.27
C GLU A 103 30.56 2.81 4.47
N LEU A 104 29.35 2.45 4.92
CA LEU A 104 29.18 1.55 6.06
C LEU A 104 29.59 0.11 5.68
N GLU A 105 30.41 -0.53 6.52
CA GLU A 105 30.86 -1.91 6.31
C GLU A 105 29.68 -2.89 6.21
N VAL A 106 28.65 -2.69 7.05
CA VAL A 106 27.42 -3.51 7.02
C VAL A 106 26.68 -3.40 5.69
N PHE A 107 26.68 -2.22 5.07
CA PHE A 107 26.06 -2.00 3.78
C PHE A 107 26.89 -2.68 2.67
N ASN A 108 28.22 -2.54 2.71
CA ASN A 108 29.12 -3.18 1.75
C ASN A 108 29.11 -4.72 1.80
N LYS A 109 28.90 -5.30 2.98
CA LYS A 109 28.81 -6.76 3.16
C LYS A 109 27.44 -7.34 2.86
N ALA A 110 26.41 -6.50 2.74
CA ALA A 110 25.05 -6.96 2.46
C ALA A 110 24.97 -7.55 1.04
N LYS A 111 24.37 -8.74 0.92
CA LYS A 111 24.12 -9.39 -0.38
C LYS A 111 22.82 -8.91 -1.04
N CYS A 112 21.93 -8.33 -0.26
CA CYS A 112 20.62 -7.81 -0.64
C CYS A 112 20.31 -6.60 0.25
N VAL A 113 19.72 -5.55 -0.32
CA VAL A 113 19.39 -4.28 0.34
C VAL A 113 17.94 -3.90 0.09
#